data_AF-A0A419FY44-F1
#
_entry.id   AF-A0A419FY44-F1
#
_cell.length_a   1.000
_cell.length_b   1.000
_cell.length_c   1.000
_cell.angle_alpha   90.00
_cell.angle_beta   90.00
_cell.angle_gamma   90.00
#
_symmetry.space_group_name_H-M   'P 1'
#
loop_
_entity.id
_entity.type
_entity.pdbx_description
1 polymer ?
#
loop_
_entity_poly.entity_id
_entity_poly.type
_entity_poly.pdbx_seq_one_letter_code
_entity_poly.pdbx_strand_id
1 'polypeptide(L)'
;MSVSKAIFCALVFMLCAGFHAGAVNQAICRPGSNVELYPGGSLKSCVLNDYFRVDGIECNKQSPINFYEDGLIESCILSKDTSISGQKCKQLAPIYFYATGEFKSCVKQE
;
A
#
# COMPACT_ATOMS: atom_id res chain seq x y z
N MET A 1 36.93 -26.89 40.23
CA MET A 1 37.89 -25.85 39.80
C MET A 1 37.92 -25.85 38.28
N SER A 2 37.79 -24.78 37.52
CA SER A 2 37.45 -23.37 37.72
C SER A 2 37.42 -22.81 36.27
N VAL A 3 36.25 -22.44 35.76
CA VAL A 3 35.90 -21.06 35.34
C VAL A 3 36.20 -20.73 33.86
N SER A 4 35.10 -20.65 33.11
CA SER A 4 34.71 -19.57 32.18
C SER A 4 35.62 -19.16 31.03
N LYS A 5 35.07 -19.28 29.82
CA LYS A 5 34.98 -18.14 28.89
C LYS A 5 33.62 -18.15 28.22
N ALA A 6 32.78 -17.24 28.71
CA ALA A 6 31.51 -16.88 28.15
C ALA A 6 31.71 -16.34 26.72
N ILE A 7 30.96 -16.87 25.76
CA ILE A 7 30.44 -16.07 24.65
C ILE A 7 28.98 -16.44 24.52
N PHE A 8 28.21 -15.80 25.40
CA PHE A 8 26.79 -15.59 25.27
C PHE A 8 26.61 -14.76 23.99
N CYS A 9 26.33 -15.40 22.86
CA CYS A 9 26.07 -14.71 21.60
C CYS A 9 24.65 -14.12 21.65
N ALA A 10 24.46 -13.17 22.58
CA ALA A 10 23.36 -12.25 22.56
C ALA A 10 23.59 -11.27 21.42
N LEU A 11 22.96 -11.52 20.27
CA LEU A 11 22.51 -10.47 19.36
C LEU A 11 21.13 -10.87 18.84
N VAL A 12 20.17 -10.79 19.75
CA VAL A 12 18.82 -10.35 19.42
C VAL A 12 18.96 -8.95 18.83
N PHE A 13 19.09 -8.84 17.51
CA PHE A 13 18.86 -7.61 16.75
C PHE A 13 18.72 -7.94 15.27
N MET A 14 17.59 -8.55 14.92
CA MET A 14 17.01 -8.28 13.61
C MET A 14 15.50 -8.44 13.71
N LEU A 15 14.91 -7.50 14.47
CA LEU A 15 13.69 -6.87 14.01
C LEU A 15 14.01 -6.25 12.64
N CYS A 16 13.98 -7.06 11.59
CA CYS A 16 13.54 -6.53 10.31
C CYS A 16 12.06 -6.24 10.50
N ALA A 17 11.78 -5.10 11.14
CA ALA A 17 10.63 -4.31 10.75
C ALA A 17 10.67 -4.34 9.22
N GLY A 18 9.71 -5.04 8.63
CA GLY A 18 9.52 -5.10 7.20
C GLY A 18 9.15 -3.70 6.75
N PHE A 19 10.14 -2.83 6.66
CA PHE A 19 10.10 -1.60 5.92
C PHE A 19 10.07 -2.04 4.46
N HIS A 20 8.91 -2.54 4.02
CA HIS A 20 8.62 -2.65 2.61
C HIS A 20 8.36 -1.23 2.12
N ALA A 21 9.42 -0.42 2.04
CA ALA A 21 9.50 0.63 1.04
C ALA A 21 9.70 -0.06 -0.33
N GLY A 22 8.75 -0.93 -0.69
CA GLY A 22 8.61 -1.43 -2.03
C GLY A 22 8.06 -0.26 -2.83
N ALA A 23 8.94 0.57 -3.37
CA ALA A 23 8.54 1.64 -4.25
C ALA A 23 7.62 1.05 -5.32
N VAL A 24 6.36 1.52 -5.34
CA VAL A 24 5.41 1.09 -6.35
C VAL A 24 5.91 1.59 -7.69
N ASN A 25 6.17 0.66 -8.61
CA ASN A 25 6.70 0.97 -9.93
C ASN A 25 5.59 0.88 -10.99
N GLN A 26 5.92 1.30 -12.21
CA GLN A 26 4.98 1.35 -13.32
C GLN A 26 4.48 -0.02 -13.80
N ALA A 27 5.01 -1.14 -13.28
CA ALA A 27 4.61 -2.49 -13.70
C ALA A 27 3.17 -2.83 -13.29
N ILE A 28 2.60 -2.13 -12.31
CA ILE A 28 1.20 -2.30 -11.92
C ILE A 28 0.23 -1.63 -12.91
N CYS A 29 0.74 -0.75 -13.77
CA CYS A 29 -0.07 0.05 -14.67
C CYS A 29 -0.44 -0.73 -15.93
N ARG A 30 -1.65 -0.49 -16.43
CA ARG A 30 -2.18 -1.10 -17.64
C ARG A 30 -1.30 -0.70 -18.84
N PRO A 31 -0.80 -1.66 -19.65
CA PRO A 31 -0.04 -1.35 -20.85
C PRO A 31 -0.79 -0.40 -21.78
N GLY A 32 -0.10 0.64 -22.26
CA GLY A 32 -0.67 1.66 -23.15
C GLY A 32 -1.61 2.67 -22.48
N SER A 33 -1.74 2.63 -21.15
CA SER A 33 -2.44 3.68 -20.39
C SER A 33 -1.51 4.84 -20.02
N ASN A 34 -2.10 5.99 -19.69
CA ASN A 34 -1.34 7.11 -19.17
C ASN A 34 -0.79 6.76 -17.78
N VAL A 35 0.49 7.09 -17.58
CA VAL A 35 1.20 6.96 -16.31
C VAL A 35 1.71 8.35 -15.93
N GLU A 36 1.32 8.81 -14.75
CA GLU A 36 1.83 10.05 -14.18
C GLU A 36 2.89 9.73 -13.12
N LEU A 37 3.99 10.48 -13.15
CA LEU A 37 5.08 10.38 -12.20
C LEU A 37 5.25 11.70 -11.45
N TYR A 38 5.74 11.62 -10.22
CA TYR A 38 6.34 12.77 -9.55
C TYR A 38 7.67 13.17 -10.22
N PRO A 39 8.17 14.39 -9.99
CA PRO A 39 9.48 14.82 -10.51
C PRO A 39 10.63 13.86 -10.12
N GLY A 40 10.55 13.22 -8.95
CA GLY A 40 11.50 12.20 -8.50
C GLY A 40 11.38 10.84 -9.20
N GLY A 41 10.41 10.68 -10.11
CA GLY A 41 10.18 9.45 -10.89
C GLY A 41 9.33 8.39 -10.20
N SER A 42 8.90 8.61 -8.95
CA SER A 42 7.94 7.73 -8.28
C SER A 42 6.56 7.80 -8.94
N LEU A 43 5.84 6.68 -8.90
CA LEU A 43 4.52 6.58 -9.50
C LEU A 43 3.54 7.48 -8.75
N LYS A 44 2.86 8.38 -9.47
CA LYS A 44 1.82 9.25 -8.92
C LYS A 44 0.43 8.69 -9.20
N SER A 45 0.16 8.31 -10.45
CA SER A 45 -1.13 7.76 -10.82
C SER A 45 -1.05 6.92 -12.08
N CYS A 46 -1.93 5.92 -12.19
CA CYS A 46 -2.21 5.22 -13.44
C CYS A 46 -3.51 4.44 -13.36
N VAL A 47 -3.90 3.82 -14.48
CA VAL A 47 -4.93 2.78 -14.49
C VAL A 47 -4.27 1.44 -14.21
N LEU A 48 -4.80 0.69 -13.24
CA LEU A 48 -4.27 -0.62 -12.87
C LEU A 48 -4.41 -1.65 -14.00
N ASN A 49 -3.38 -2.48 -14.20
CA ASN A 49 -3.43 -3.62 -15.13
C ASN A 49 -4.30 -4.76 -14.56
N ASP A 50 -4.09 -5.06 -13.28
CA ASP A 50 -4.80 -6.10 -12.53
C ASP A 50 -5.15 -5.60 -11.12
N TYR A 51 -5.79 -6.42 -10.30
CA TYR A 51 -6.12 -6.07 -8.92
C TYR A 51 -4.85 -5.73 -8.12
N PHE A 52 -4.87 -4.59 -7.44
CA PHE A 52 -3.78 -4.19 -6.54
C PHE A 52 -4.19 -4.46 -5.10
N ARG A 53 -3.32 -5.13 -4.33
CA ARG A 53 -3.60 -5.55 -2.95
C ARG A 53 -2.54 -5.02 -2.01
N VAL A 54 -2.97 -4.32 -0.96
CA VAL A 54 -2.11 -3.85 0.13
C VAL A 54 -2.94 -3.77 1.41
N ASP A 55 -2.40 -4.23 2.53
CA ASP A 55 -3.01 -4.10 3.87
C ASP A 55 -4.50 -4.47 3.96
N GLY A 56 -4.90 -5.55 3.28
CA GLY A 56 -6.28 -6.05 3.26
C GLY A 56 -7.24 -5.26 2.35
N ILE A 57 -6.76 -4.21 1.70
CA ILE A 57 -7.46 -3.45 0.66
C ILE A 57 -7.17 -4.11 -0.69
N GLU A 58 -8.22 -4.31 -1.48
CA GLU A 58 -8.10 -4.79 -2.86
C GLU A 58 -8.70 -3.76 -3.81
N CYS A 59 -7.83 -3.02 -4.50
CA CYS A 59 -8.20 -2.07 -5.53
C CYS A 59 -8.55 -2.80 -6.82
N ASN A 60 -9.60 -2.33 -7.48
CA ASN A 60 -10.17 -2.94 -8.67
C ASN A 60 -9.21 -2.83 -9.86
N LYS A 61 -9.07 -3.93 -10.61
CA LYS A 61 -8.35 -3.92 -11.88
C LYS A 61 -8.97 -2.91 -12.85
N GLN A 62 -8.17 -2.45 -13.80
CA GLN A 62 -8.60 -1.53 -14.85
C GLN A 62 -9.24 -0.24 -14.33
N SER A 63 -8.95 0.12 -13.07
CA SER A 63 -9.47 1.32 -12.41
C SER A 63 -8.31 2.24 -12.00
N PRO A 64 -8.55 3.54 -11.82
CA PRO A 64 -7.53 4.47 -11.35
C PRO A 64 -7.02 4.11 -9.95
N ILE A 65 -5.73 4.35 -9.74
CA ILE A 65 -5.07 4.37 -8.44
C ILE A 65 -4.16 5.60 -8.35
N ASN A 66 -4.10 6.20 -7.17
CA ASN A 66 -3.25 7.35 -6.87
C ASN A 66 -2.37 7.04 -5.67
N PHE A 67 -1.14 7.53 -5.70
CA PHE A 67 -0.16 7.38 -4.65
C PHE A 67 0.39 8.73 -4.24
N TYR A 68 0.80 8.83 -2.98
CA TYR A 68 1.70 9.87 -2.51
C TYR A 68 3.13 9.60 -3.00
N GLU A 69 3.99 10.61 -2.92
CA GLU A 69 5.36 10.54 -3.47
C GLU A 69 6.23 9.46 -2.81
N ASP A 70 5.91 9.10 -1.57
CA ASP A 70 6.54 8.01 -0.79
C ASP A 70 6.01 6.61 -1.14
N GLY A 71 5.02 6.51 -2.02
CA GLY A 71 4.42 5.26 -2.49
C GLY A 71 3.23 4.76 -1.67
N LEU A 72 2.78 5.50 -0.63
CA LEU A 72 1.54 5.17 0.06
C LEU A 72 0.33 5.44 -0.85
N ILE A 73 -0.71 4.61 -0.75
CA ILE A 73 -1.95 4.85 -1.51
C ILE A 73 -2.57 6.16 -1.04
N GLU A 74 -2.88 7.06 -1.97
CA GLU A 74 -3.75 8.20 -1.75
C GLU A 74 -5.22 7.80 -1.95
N SER A 75 -5.52 7.12 -3.06
CA SER A 75 -6.88 6.63 -3.34
C SER A 75 -6.89 5.48 -4.35
N CYS A 76 -7.94 4.67 -4.31
CA CYS A 76 -8.25 3.69 -5.35
C CYS A 76 -9.73 3.33 -5.37
N ILE A 77 -10.18 2.66 -6.44
CA ILE A 77 -11.53 2.08 -6.51
C ILE A 77 -11.52 0.69 -5.88
N LEU A 78 -12.42 0.42 -4.93
CA LEU A 78 -12.52 -0.92 -4.33
C LEU A 78 -13.04 -1.96 -5.31
N SER A 79 -12.45 -3.15 -5.28
CA SER A 79 -12.92 -4.33 -6.02
C SER A 79 -14.16 -4.99 -5.41
N LYS A 80 -14.35 -4.83 -4.09
CA LYS A 80 -15.39 -5.47 -3.28
C LYS A 80 -15.71 -4.65 -2.03
N ASP A 81 -16.86 -4.91 -1.42
CA ASP A 81 -17.21 -4.34 -0.13
C ASP A 81 -16.11 -4.66 0.89
N THR A 82 -15.61 -3.64 1.60
CA THR A 82 -14.47 -3.78 2.50
C THR A 82 -14.73 -3.01 3.79
N SER A 83 -14.48 -3.66 4.93
CA SER A 83 -14.54 -3.00 6.24
C SER A 83 -13.19 -2.40 6.59
N ILE A 84 -13.11 -1.08 6.69
CA ILE A 84 -11.88 -0.34 7.05
C ILE A 84 -12.18 0.52 8.27
N SER A 85 -11.42 0.34 9.35
CA SER A 85 -11.60 1.08 10.62
C SER A 85 -13.06 1.10 11.12
N GLY A 86 -13.75 -0.04 11.02
CA GLY A 86 -15.14 -0.21 11.43
C GLY A 86 -16.19 0.35 10.45
N GLN A 87 -15.79 0.95 9.33
CA GLN A 87 -16.70 1.45 8.30
C GLN A 87 -16.80 0.45 7.13
N LYS A 88 -18.03 0.10 6.73
CA LYS A 88 -18.28 -0.71 5.54
C LYS A 88 -18.25 0.18 4.30
N CYS A 89 -17.21 0.02 3.49
CA CYS A 89 -17.00 0.75 2.26
C CYS A 89 -17.53 -0.05 1.07
N LYS A 90 -18.23 0.65 0.16
CA LYS A 90 -18.94 0.07 -0.97
C LYS A 90 -17.99 -0.37 -2.08
N GLN A 91 -18.26 -1.54 -2.65
CA GLN A 91 -17.65 -2.04 -3.88
C GLN A 91 -17.77 -1.03 -5.03
N LEU A 92 -16.76 -1.01 -5.91
CA LEU A 92 -16.68 -0.14 -7.09
C LEU A 92 -16.81 1.36 -6.76
N ALA A 93 -16.47 1.74 -5.53
CA ALA A 93 -16.45 3.11 -5.08
C ALA A 93 -15.05 3.51 -4.59
N PRO A 94 -14.70 4.81 -4.62
CA PRO A 94 -13.40 5.27 -4.18
C PRO A 94 -13.25 5.19 -2.65
N ILE A 95 -12.02 4.93 -2.25
CA ILE A 95 -11.51 5.09 -0.88
C ILE A 95 -10.35 6.08 -0.89
N TYR A 96 -10.14 6.76 0.23
CA TYR A 96 -9.11 7.78 0.39
C TYR A 96 -8.34 7.55 1.70
N PHE A 97 -7.05 7.83 1.66
CA PHE A 97 -6.15 7.81 2.81
C PHE A 97 -5.50 9.18 3.00
N TYR A 98 -4.91 9.40 4.16
CA TYR A 98 -3.99 10.50 4.39
C TYR A 98 -2.57 10.11 3.93
N ALA A 99 -1.70 11.10 3.75
CA ALA A 99 -0.29 10.89 3.40
C ALA A 99 0.49 10.11 4.48
N THR A 100 -0.05 10.02 5.69
CA THR A 100 0.47 9.21 6.80
C THR A 100 -0.05 7.75 6.76
N GLY A 101 -0.90 7.40 5.80
CA GLY A 101 -1.43 6.06 5.55
C GLY A 101 -2.73 5.74 6.28
N GLU A 102 -3.21 6.60 7.18
CA GLU A 102 -4.46 6.35 7.90
C GLU A 102 -5.67 6.52 6.98
N PHE A 103 -6.69 5.69 7.23
CA PHE A 103 -7.96 5.76 6.54
C PHE A 103 -8.63 7.12 6.72
N LYS A 104 -8.96 7.78 5.60
CA LYS A 104 -9.61 9.09 5.59
C LYS A 104 -11.12 8.96 5.38
N SER A 105 -11.53 8.34 4.28
CA SER A 105 -12.95 8.23 3.94
C SER A 105 -13.21 7.19 2.86
N CYS A 106 -14.48 6.80 2.74
CA CYS A 106 -14.99 6.02 1.62
C CYS A 106 -16.46 6.33 1.36
N VAL A 107 -16.96 5.89 0.20
CA VAL A 107 -18.41 5.77 -0.01
C VAL A 107 -18.90 4.59 0.82
N LYS A 108 -19.82 4.86 1.76
CA LYS A 108 -20.37 3.82 2.64
C LYS A 108 -21.33 2.91 1.88
N GLN A 109 -21.40 1.66 2.34
CA GLN A 109 -22.50 0.78 1.99
C GLN A 109 -23.78 1.32 2.64
N GLU A 110 -24.85 1.48 1.85
CA GLU A 110 -26.18 1.84 2.34
C GLU A 110 -26.85 0.66 3.07
#